data_AF-A0A947NLA9-F1
#
_entry.id   AF-A0A947NLA9-F1
#
_cell.length_a   1.000
_cell.length_b   1.000
_cell.length_c   1.000
_cell.angle_alpha   90.00
_cell.angle_beta   90.00
_cell.angle_gamma   90.00
#
_symmetry.space_group_name_H-M   'P 1'
#
loop_
_entity.id
_entity.type
_entity.pdbx_description
1 polymer ?
#
loop_
_entity_poly.entity_id
_entity_poly.type
_entity_poly.pdbx_seq_one_letter_code
_entity_poly.pdbx_strand_id
1 'polypeptide(L)'
;MIKHVEFDLFNNQGEKVVDILDLNSAHLEKTAEISDELKEAISEIKPKPDKSYILVNAMGAGEYWGANKNADFFPEKSLQEYHKTFESAGVFKHHRNKDPKQSLGKVAFSHYNKDMHRVELLLEVDKKKAPDVVQRIQDNEKVAVSMGCKVPYDICLSKDILIITKDGLKCLEDIEEGNEVLSHTGQFKKVNAISKRNIEKFIRLKVFGDYFDLESSHEHPFLVAKKDQFA
;
A
#
# COMPACT_ATOMS: atom_id res chain seq x y z
N MET A 1 -18.45 -8.67 8.52
CA MET A 1 -19.18 -7.41 8.75
C MET A 1 -19.76 -7.01 7.39
N ILE A 2 -21.05 -7.26 7.16
CA ILE A 2 -21.70 -6.93 5.89
C ILE A 2 -22.13 -5.47 5.98
N LYS A 3 -21.62 -4.64 5.06
CA LYS A 3 -21.99 -3.23 4.96
C LYS A 3 -23.20 -3.17 4.02
N HIS A 4 -24.39 -2.95 4.57
CA HIS A 4 -25.58 -2.72 3.78
C HIS A 4 -25.51 -1.28 3.25
N VAL A 5 -25.52 -1.12 1.94
CA VAL A 5 -25.57 0.19 1.28
C VAL A 5 -26.86 0.21 0.49
N GLU A 6 -27.80 1.03 0.92
CA GLU A 6 -29.04 1.30 0.18
C GLU A 6 -28.79 2.46 -0.77
N PHE A 7 -29.28 2.31 -2.00
CA PHE A 7 -29.33 3.38 -2.98
C PHE A 7 -30.78 3.56 -3.37
N ASP A 8 -31.25 4.80 -3.41
CA ASP A 8 -32.56 5.10 -3.97
C ASP A 8 -32.54 4.78 -5.46
N LEU A 9 -33.58 4.12 -5.98
CA LEU A 9 -33.66 3.77 -7.40
C LEU A 9 -33.92 5.00 -8.28
N PHE A 10 -34.47 6.07 -7.70
CA PHE A 10 -34.87 7.29 -8.38
C PHE A 10 -34.39 8.53 -7.61
N ASN A 11 -33.98 9.59 -8.31
CA ASN A 11 -33.70 10.88 -7.69
C ASN A 11 -35.00 11.64 -7.37
N ASN A 12 -34.86 12.80 -6.72
CA ASN A 12 -35.97 13.71 -6.38
C ASN A 12 -36.72 14.28 -7.60
N GLN A 13 -36.27 13.99 -8.82
CA GLN A 13 -36.87 14.40 -10.09
C GLN A 13 -37.54 13.21 -10.82
N GLY A 14 -37.53 12.02 -10.22
CA GLY A 14 -38.12 10.80 -10.79
C GLY A 14 -37.24 10.12 -11.84
N GLU A 15 -35.98 10.55 -11.99
CA GLU A 15 -35.03 9.93 -12.91
C GLU A 15 -34.33 8.75 -12.23
N LYS A 16 -34.13 7.67 -12.97
CA LYS A 16 -33.46 6.47 -12.48
C LYS A 16 -31.99 6.76 -12.23
N VAL A 17 -31.50 6.50 -11.02
CA VAL A 17 -30.08 6.72 -10.64
C VAL A 17 -29.29 5.42 -10.46
N VAL A 18 -29.97 4.27 -10.47
CA VAL A 18 -29.34 2.95 -10.38
C VAL A 18 -29.91 2.05 -11.46
N ASP A 19 -29.05 1.51 -12.31
CA ASP A 19 -29.41 0.44 -13.24
C ASP A 19 -29.12 -0.92 -12.63
N ILE A 20 -30.13 -1.79 -12.63
CA ILE A 20 -29.96 -3.20 -12.31
C ILE A 20 -29.20 -3.82 -13.49
N LEU A 21 -27.90 -4.01 -13.31
CA LEU A 21 -27.10 -4.85 -14.20
C LEU A 21 -27.54 -6.29 -14.00
N ASP A 22 -28.19 -6.84 -15.01
CA ASP A 22 -28.47 -8.27 -15.05
C ASP A 22 -27.15 -9.02 -15.30
N LEU A 23 -26.57 -9.51 -14.19
CA LEU A 23 -25.33 -10.28 -14.17
C LEU A 23 -25.43 -11.59 -14.98
N ASN A 24 -26.63 -12.00 -15.40
CA ASN A 24 -26.86 -13.21 -16.19
C ASN A 24 -27.08 -12.92 -17.70
N SER A 25 -27.42 -11.69 -18.10
CA SER A 25 -27.61 -11.33 -19.52
C SER A 25 -26.51 -10.43 -20.10
N ALA A 26 -25.66 -9.85 -19.25
CA ALA A 26 -24.44 -9.19 -19.68
C ALA A 26 -23.23 -10.11 -19.44
N HIS A 27 -22.49 -10.40 -20.50
CA HIS A 27 -21.15 -10.99 -20.46
C HIS A 27 -20.18 -10.04 -19.74
N LEU A 28 -20.30 -9.91 -18.42
CA LEU A 28 -19.31 -9.20 -17.61
C LEU A 28 -18.07 -10.08 -17.53
N GLU A 29 -17.20 -9.94 -18.54
CA GLU A 29 -15.87 -10.50 -18.50
C GLU A 29 -15.04 -9.68 -17.51
N LYS A 30 -14.61 -10.32 -16.43
CA LYS A 30 -13.69 -9.69 -15.48
C LYS A 30 -12.31 -9.60 -16.13
N THR A 31 -12.10 -8.57 -16.93
CA THR A 31 -10.79 -8.24 -17.46
C THR A 31 -10.00 -7.54 -16.34
N ALA A 32 -8.96 -8.21 -15.84
CA ALA A 32 -7.91 -7.46 -15.18
C ALA A 32 -7.21 -6.65 -16.28
N GLU A 33 -7.13 -5.34 -16.13
CA GLU A 33 -6.40 -4.52 -17.09
C GLU A 33 -4.91 -4.90 -17.01
N ILE A 34 -4.42 -5.55 -18.07
CA ILE A 34 -3.01 -5.81 -18.29
C ILE A 34 -2.55 -4.73 -19.26
N SER A 35 -1.62 -3.88 -18.84
CA SER A 35 -1.10 -2.83 -19.70
C SER A 35 -0.42 -3.40 -20.94
N ASP A 36 -0.40 -2.62 -22.01
CA ASP A 36 0.28 -3.04 -23.24
C ASP A 36 1.78 -3.25 -23.01
N GLU A 37 2.42 -2.45 -22.15
CA GLU A 37 3.83 -2.64 -21.76
C GLU A 37 4.04 -4.03 -21.11
N LEU A 38 3.12 -4.48 -20.25
CA LEU A 38 3.20 -5.80 -19.63
C LEU A 38 2.90 -6.93 -20.63
N LYS A 39 1.95 -6.74 -21.56
CA LYS A 39 1.68 -7.71 -22.64
C LYS A 39 2.89 -7.88 -23.55
N GLU A 40 3.51 -6.77 -23.95
CA GLU A 40 4.74 -6.76 -24.75
C GLU A 40 5.86 -7.49 -24.00
N ALA A 41 6.12 -7.13 -22.73
CA ALA A 41 7.13 -7.79 -21.90
C ALA A 41 6.89 -9.30 -21.78
N ILE A 42 5.63 -9.75 -21.65
CA ILE A 42 5.28 -11.17 -21.62
C ILE A 42 5.56 -11.84 -22.97
N SER A 43 5.23 -11.19 -24.08
CA SER A 43 5.41 -11.72 -25.43
C SER A 43 6.89 -11.90 -25.80
N GLU A 44 7.77 -11.07 -25.25
CA GLU A 44 9.22 -11.14 -25.48
C GLU A 44 9.94 -12.25 -24.69
N ILE A 45 9.29 -12.79 -23.65
CA ILE A 45 9.86 -13.88 -22.85
C ILE A 45 10.04 -15.10 -23.74
N LYS A 46 11.28 -15.57 -23.85
CA LYS A 46 11.60 -16.89 -24.41
C LYS A 46 11.48 -17.93 -23.31
N PRO A 47 10.46 -18.81 -23.32
CA PRO A 47 10.25 -19.77 -22.24
C PRO A 47 11.46 -20.69 -22.08
N LYS A 48 11.96 -20.81 -20.85
CA LYS A 48 13.05 -21.72 -20.51
C LYS A 48 12.50 -22.94 -19.76
N PRO A 49 12.87 -24.18 -20.13
CA PRO A 49 12.33 -25.38 -19.50
C PRO A 49 12.53 -25.43 -17.98
N ASP A 50 13.64 -24.90 -17.47
CA ASP A 50 14.03 -24.89 -16.07
C ASP A 50 13.47 -23.70 -15.27
N LYS A 51 12.79 -22.75 -15.93
CA LYS A 51 12.22 -21.56 -15.30
C LYS A 51 10.70 -21.54 -15.35
N SER A 52 10.12 -20.88 -14.36
CA SER A 52 8.71 -20.48 -14.34
C SER A 52 8.62 -18.95 -14.27
N TYR A 53 7.71 -18.38 -15.04
CA TYR A 53 7.43 -16.94 -15.04
C TYR A 53 6.12 -16.68 -14.31
N ILE A 54 6.15 -15.87 -13.26
CA ILE A 54 5.01 -15.65 -12.37
C ILE A 54 4.71 -14.16 -12.33
N LEU A 55 3.48 -13.78 -12.73
CA LEU A 55 2.99 -12.41 -12.59
C LEU A 55 2.45 -12.20 -11.17
N VAL A 56 2.91 -11.16 -10.49
CA VAL A 56 2.47 -10.81 -9.13
C VAL A 56 2.11 -9.35 -9.02
N ASN A 57 1.05 -9.07 -8.25
CA ASN A 57 0.75 -7.71 -7.78
C ASN A 57 1.61 -7.44 -6.55
N ALA A 58 2.59 -6.54 -6.68
CA ALA A 58 3.54 -6.28 -5.61
C ALA A 58 3.00 -5.26 -4.59
N MET A 59 2.48 -4.12 -5.07
CA MET A 59 2.02 -3.02 -4.22
C MET A 59 0.91 -2.23 -4.91
N GLY A 60 -0.08 -1.75 -4.15
CA GLY A 60 -1.05 -0.76 -4.61
C GLY A 60 -0.69 0.64 -4.11
N ALA A 61 -1.00 1.66 -4.89
CA ALA A 61 -0.90 3.06 -4.47
C ALA A 61 -1.85 3.34 -3.31
N GLY A 62 -1.31 3.91 -2.23
CA GLY A 62 -2.03 4.16 -1.00
C GLY A 62 -3.18 5.15 -1.17
N GLU A 63 -3.07 6.10 -2.09
CA GLU A 63 -4.11 7.08 -2.42
C GLU A 63 -5.39 6.42 -2.95
N TYR A 64 -5.27 5.23 -3.56
CA TYR A 64 -6.39 4.50 -4.17
C TYR A 64 -6.81 3.30 -3.35
N TRP A 65 -5.85 2.56 -2.80
CA TRP A 65 -6.07 1.28 -2.12
C TRP A 65 -5.94 1.34 -0.60
N GLY A 66 -5.49 2.48 -0.06
CA GLY A 66 -5.18 2.63 1.35
C GLY A 66 -3.92 1.87 1.78
N ALA A 67 -3.72 1.79 3.09
CA ALA A 67 -2.61 1.02 3.65
C ALA A 67 -2.83 -0.49 3.48
N ASN A 68 -1.75 -1.25 3.29
CA ASN A 68 -1.81 -2.70 3.19
C ASN A 68 -2.12 -3.36 4.56
N LYS A 69 -2.18 -4.69 4.62
CA LYS A 69 -2.44 -5.45 5.86
C LYS A 69 -1.42 -5.22 6.99
N ASN A 70 -0.24 -4.71 6.67
CA ASN A 70 0.81 -4.36 7.62
C ASN A 70 0.75 -2.87 8.01
N ALA A 71 -0.28 -2.14 7.57
CA ALA A 71 -0.41 -0.69 7.69
C ALA A 71 0.68 0.12 6.94
N ASP A 72 1.33 -0.47 5.93
CA ASP A 72 2.24 0.28 5.06
C ASP A 72 1.43 1.09 4.03
N PHE A 73 1.72 2.39 3.93
CA PHE A 73 1.18 3.28 2.90
C PHE A 73 2.27 3.59 1.88
N PHE A 74 2.00 3.29 0.59
CA PHE A 74 2.93 3.54 -0.50
C PHE A 74 2.40 4.64 -1.41
N PRO A 75 2.96 5.87 -1.40
CA PRO A 75 2.50 6.94 -2.26
C PRO A 75 2.64 6.57 -3.75
N GLU A 76 1.63 6.86 -4.57
CA GLU A 76 1.61 6.61 -6.01
C GLU A 76 2.87 7.14 -6.68
N LYS A 77 3.25 8.38 -6.35
CA LYS A 77 4.43 9.02 -6.93
C LYS A 77 5.71 8.20 -6.69
N SER A 78 5.87 7.67 -5.48
CA SER A 78 7.02 6.82 -5.14
C SER A 78 6.97 5.50 -5.89
N LEU A 79 5.78 4.93 -6.09
CA LEU A 79 5.63 3.72 -6.90
C LEU A 79 6.03 3.97 -8.36
N GLN A 80 5.56 5.06 -8.97
CA GLN A 80 5.92 5.45 -10.34
C GLN A 80 7.42 5.71 -10.51
N GLU A 81 8.06 6.31 -9.51
CA GLU A 81 9.49 6.68 -9.60
C GLU A 81 10.41 5.48 -9.35
N TYR A 82 10.09 4.63 -8.38
CA TYR A 82 11.03 3.64 -7.85
C TYR A 82 10.71 2.19 -8.20
N HIS A 83 9.56 1.86 -8.82
CA HIS A 83 9.22 0.46 -9.09
C HIS A 83 10.27 -0.29 -9.93
N LYS A 84 10.98 0.37 -10.85
CA LYS A 84 12.04 -0.28 -11.63
C LYS A 84 13.20 -0.79 -10.77
N THR A 85 13.38 -0.30 -9.55
CA THR A 85 14.42 -0.81 -8.63
C THR A 85 14.22 -2.29 -8.27
N PHE A 86 13.00 -2.82 -8.37
CA PHE A 86 12.75 -4.26 -8.18
C PHE A 86 13.53 -5.14 -9.14
N GLU A 87 13.86 -4.68 -10.35
CA GLU A 87 14.59 -5.48 -11.36
C GLU A 87 16.02 -5.82 -10.91
N SER A 88 16.53 -5.11 -9.89
CA SER A 88 17.80 -5.44 -9.23
C SER A 88 17.67 -6.46 -8.07
N ALA A 89 16.45 -6.85 -7.71
CA ALA A 89 16.17 -7.69 -6.55
C ALA A 89 16.09 -9.19 -6.90
N GLY A 90 16.42 -10.02 -5.90
CA GLY A 90 16.23 -11.47 -5.92
C GLY A 90 14.89 -11.90 -5.32
N VAL A 91 14.47 -13.12 -5.64
CA VAL A 91 13.26 -13.76 -5.08
C VAL A 91 13.65 -14.70 -3.95
N PHE A 92 13.06 -14.57 -2.77
CA PHE A 92 13.44 -15.34 -1.58
C PHE A 92 12.22 -15.91 -0.86
N LYS A 93 12.43 -16.96 -0.06
CA LYS A 93 11.44 -17.50 0.88
C LYS A 93 11.63 -16.93 2.28
N HIS A 94 10.52 -16.79 3.01
CA HIS A 94 10.50 -16.49 4.45
C HIS A 94 11.37 -15.30 4.88
N HIS A 95 11.46 -14.24 4.06
CA HIS A 95 12.31 -13.06 4.30
C HIS A 95 13.83 -13.35 4.49
N ARG A 96 14.32 -14.51 4.01
CA ARG A 96 15.73 -14.88 4.06
C ARG A 96 16.49 -14.32 2.84
N ASN A 97 16.71 -13.01 2.84
CA ASN A 97 17.29 -12.26 1.71
C ASN A 97 18.73 -11.76 1.95
N LYS A 98 19.37 -12.14 3.07
CA LYS A 98 20.73 -11.68 3.42
C LYS A 98 21.83 -12.29 2.54
N ASP A 99 21.65 -13.53 2.08
CA ASP A 99 22.59 -14.22 1.22
C ASP A 99 22.03 -14.28 -0.22
N PRO A 100 22.60 -13.52 -1.18
CA PRO A 100 22.15 -13.53 -2.57
C PRO A 100 22.14 -14.92 -3.21
N LYS A 101 22.98 -15.86 -2.75
CA LYS A 101 23.04 -17.23 -3.29
C LYS A 101 21.76 -18.01 -3.03
N GLN A 102 21.02 -17.65 -1.99
CA GLN A 102 19.72 -18.26 -1.64
C GLN A 102 18.57 -17.76 -2.53
N SER A 103 18.84 -16.83 -3.46
CA SER A 103 17.82 -16.38 -4.39
C SER A 103 17.30 -17.54 -5.23
N LEU A 104 15.97 -17.63 -5.29
CA LEU A 104 15.20 -18.58 -6.07
C LEU A 104 15.04 -18.14 -7.52
N GLY A 105 15.38 -16.88 -7.81
CA GLY A 105 15.12 -16.28 -9.11
C GLY A 105 15.46 -14.79 -9.14
N LYS A 106 14.85 -14.07 -10.06
CA LYS A 106 14.98 -12.63 -10.19
C LYS A 106 13.65 -12.00 -10.56
N VAL A 107 13.54 -10.70 -10.32
CA VAL A 107 12.48 -9.90 -10.95
C VAL A 107 12.92 -9.63 -12.38
N ALA A 108 12.23 -10.22 -13.35
CA ALA A 108 12.55 -10.09 -14.77
C ALA A 108 12.04 -8.77 -15.35
N PHE A 109 10.93 -8.26 -14.83
CA PHE A 109 10.31 -7.02 -15.29
C PHE A 109 9.45 -6.40 -14.18
N SER A 110 9.45 -5.08 -14.08
CA SER A 110 8.63 -4.29 -13.18
C SER A 110 7.83 -3.24 -13.93
N HIS A 111 6.53 -3.15 -13.68
CA HIS A 111 5.64 -2.22 -14.34
C HIS A 111 4.74 -1.49 -13.34
N TYR A 112 4.50 -0.21 -13.58
CA TYR A 112 3.47 0.55 -12.88
C TYR A 112 2.23 0.67 -13.77
N ASN A 113 1.18 -0.04 -13.37
CA ASN A 113 -0.11 -0.04 -14.05
C ASN A 113 -0.89 1.20 -13.61
N LYS A 114 -1.03 2.18 -14.51
CA LYS A 114 -1.66 3.47 -14.25
C LYS A 114 -3.16 3.36 -14.04
N ASP A 115 -3.84 2.47 -14.76
CA ASP A 115 -5.30 2.31 -14.67
C ASP A 115 -5.70 1.60 -13.37
N MET A 116 -4.85 0.68 -12.91
CA MET A 116 -5.06 -0.07 -11.66
C MET A 116 -4.34 0.55 -10.46
N HIS A 117 -3.56 1.62 -10.64
CA HIS A 117 -2.73 2.28 -9.64
C HIS A 117 -1.92 1.31 -8.77
N ARG A 118 -1.12 0.44 -9.41
CA ARG A 118 -0.36 -0.62 -8.72
C ARG A 118 0.93 -1.00 -9.45
N VAL A 119 1.87 -1.59 -8.71
CA VAL A 119 3.09 -2.21 -9.25
C VAL A 119 2.85 -3.70 -9.51
N GLU A 120 3.16 -4.13 -10.73
CA GLU A 120 3.11 -5.51 -11.19
C GLU A 120 4.53 -5.99 -11.52
N LEU A 121 4.88 -7.18 -11.05
CA LEU A 121 6.19 -7.77 -11.26
C LEU A 121 6.06 -9.10 -11.99
N LEU A 122 6.95 -9.32 -12.94
CA LEU A 122 7.15 -10.62 -13.55
C LEU A 122 8.39 -11.27 -12.92
N LEU A 123 8.19 -12.37 -12.20
CA LEU A 123 9.25 -13.10 -11.53
C LEU A 123 9.73 -14.27 -12.39
N GLU A 124 11.02 -14.35 -12.70
CA GLU A 124 11.65 -15.55 -13.28
C GLU A 124 12.20 -16.42 -12.13
N VAL A 125 11.56 -17.55 -11.86
CA VAL A 125 11.89 -18.46 -10.75
C VAL A 125 12.48 -19.77 -11.27
N ASP A 126 13.52 -20.26 -10.61
CA ASP A 126 14.13 -21.56 -10.89
C ASP A 126 13.28 -22.70 -10.31
N LYS A 127 12.80 -23.59 -11.18
CA LYS A 127 11.92 -24.71 -10.81
C LYS A 127 12.58 -25.69 -9.83
N LYS A 128 13.91 -25.87 -9.91
CA LYS A 128 14.65 -26.77 -9.01
C LYS A 128 14.84 -26.16 -7.63
N LYS A 129 15.00 -24.84 -7.54
CA LYS A 129 15.16 -24.14 -6.24
C LYS A 129 13.83 -23.93 -5.52
N ALA A 130 12.72 -23.80 -6.25
CA ALA A 130 11.39 -23.53 -5.69
C ALA A 130 10.28 -24.48 -6.19
N PRO A 131 10.48 -25.82 -6.12
CA PRO A 131 9.52 -26.78 -6.68
C PRO A 131 8.15 -26.71 -6.01
N ASP A 132 8.10 -26.48 -4.70
CA ASP A 132 6.90 -26.26 -3.90
C ASP A 132 6.11 -25.02 -4.32
N VAL A 133 6.79 -23.90 -4.60
CA VAL A 133 6.10 -22.66 -5.03
C VAL A 133 5.50 -22.85 -6.42
N VAL A 134 6.26 -23.48 -7.33
CA VAL A 134 5.80 -23.76 -8.69
C VAL A 134 4.60 -24.70 -8.68
N GLN A 135 4.66 -25.77 -7.88
CA GLN A 135 3.57 -26.74 -7.77
C GLN A 135 2.28 -26.08 -7.24
N ARG A 136 2.38 -25.31 -6.15
CA ARG A 136 1.22 -24.61 -5.57
C ARG A 136 0.56 -23.65 -6.56
N ILE A 137 1.34 -22.94 -7.38
CA ILE A 137 0.79 -22.07 -8.42
C ILE A 137 0.10 -22.89 -9.51
N GLN A 138 0.66 -24.03 -9.91
CA GLN A 138 0.03 -24.95 -10.87
C GLN A 138 -1.28 -25.55 -10.33
N ASP A 139 -1.36 -25.73 -9.01
CA ASP A 139 -2.56 -26.18 -8.31
C ASP A 139 -3.58 -25.05 -8.08
N ASN A 140 -3.40 -23.89 -8.73
CA ASN A 140 -4.22 -22.69 -8.60
C ASN A 140 -4.28 -22.11 -7.16
N GLU A 141 -3.28 -22.39 -6.32
CA GLU A 141 -3.20 -21.74 -5.02
C GLU A 141 -2.76 -20.27 -5.14
N LYS A 142 -3.36 -19.42 -4.29
CA LYS A 142 -2.93 -18.03 -4.13
C LYS A 142 -1.73 -17.96 -3.21
N VAL A 143 -0.54 -17.96 -3.80
CA VAL A 143 0.71 -17.77 -3.05
C VAL A 143 0.92 -16.29 -2.75
N ALA A 144 0.89 -15.91 -1.47
CA ALA A 144 1.15 -14.54 -1.06
C ALA A 144 2.63 -14.17 -1.22
N VAL A 145 2.88 -12.95 -1.68
CA VAL A 145 4.22 -12.34 -1.73
C VAL A 145 4.36 -11.27 -0.65
N SER A 146 5.60 -11.03 -0.23
CA SER A 146 5.97 -9.89 0.59
C SER A 146 7.20 -9.22 0.01
N MET A 147 7.30 -7.92 0.22
CA MET A 147 8.47 -7.11 -0.12
C MET A 147 9.13 -6.55 1.16
N GLY A 148 10.28 -5.93 0.97
CA GLY A 148 10.81 -4.92 1.87
C GLY A 148 11.30 -3.76 1.02
N CYS A 149 11.20 -2.53 1.52
CA CYS A 149 11.73 -1.35 0.86
C CYS A 149 12.85 -0.74 1.70
N LYS A 150 13.72 0.03 1.03
CA LYS A 150 14.60 0.98 1.70
C LYS A 150 13.98 2.34 1.52
N VAL A 151 13.71 3.03 2.62
CA VAL A 151 13.25 4.42 2.61
C VAL A 151 14.42 5.34 2.92
N PRO A 152 14.51 6.52 2.27
CA PRO A 152 15.60 7.47 2.51
C PRO A 152 15.54 8.07 3.92
N TYR A 153 14.33 8.18 4.48
CA TYR A 153 14.07 8.68 5.83
C TYR A 153 12.73 8.12 6.32
N ASP A 154 12.57 8.09 7.64
CA ASP A 154 11.30 7.78 8.30
C ASP A 154 10.68 9.09 8.83
N ILE A 155 9.36 9.19 8.77
CA ILE A 155 8.59 10.36 9.25
C ILE A 155 7.88 10.02 10.55
N CYS A 156 8.09 10.83 11.60
CA CYS A 156 7.52 10.60 12.93
C CYS A 156 7.36 11.92 13.71
N LEU A 157 6.57 11.85 14.78
CA LEU A 157 6.43 12.90 15.79
C LEU A 157 7.38 12.62 16.96
N SER A 158 7.80 13.67 17.66
CA SER A 158 8.57 13.53 18.90
C SER A 158 7.72 12.89 19.99
N LYS A 159 8.40 12.10 20.83
CA LYS A 159 7.79 11.18 21.80
C LYS A 159 7.02 11.87 22.94
N ASP A 160 7.36 13.13 23.18
CA ASP A 160 6.81 14.02 24.21
C ASP A 160 5.57 14.80 23.77
N ILE A 161 5.15 14.66 22.50
CA ILE A 161 3.93 15.28 22.01
C ILE A 161 2.70 14.68 22.68
N LEU A 162 1.76 15.55 23.06
CA LEU A 162 0.47 15.15 23.60
C LEU A 162 -0.51 14.80 22.47
N ILE A 163 -1.11 13.62 22.56
CA ILE A 163 -2.15 13.12 21.67
C ILE A 163 -3.48 13.15 22.40
N ILE A 164 -4.52 13.65 21.73
CA ILE A 164 -5.90 13.59 22.24
C ILE A 164 -6.37 12.15 22.13
N THR A 165 -6.54 11.50 23.27
CA THR A 165 -7.15 10.19 23.39
C THR A 165 -8.54 10.29 24.01
N LYS A 166 -9.32 9.22 23.92
CA LYS A 166 -10.64 9.14 24.56
C LYS A 166 -10.58 9.27 26.08
N ASP A 167 -9.45 8.91 26.68
CA ASP A 167 -9.21 8.97 28.13
C ASP A 167 -8.51 10.28 28.56
N GLY A 168 -8.32 11.21 27.63
CA GLY A 168 -7.65 12.50 27.85
C GLY A 168 -6.34 12.65 27.05
N LEU A 169 -5.58 13.70 27.37
CA LEU A 169 -4.27 13.92 26.74
C LEU A 169 -3.28 12.89 27.25
N LYS A 170 -2.56 12.26 26.33
CA LYS A 170 -1.54 11.26 26.62
C LYS A 170 -0.29 11.53 25.80
N CYS A 171 0.89 11.41 26.39
CA CYS A 171 2.13 11.55 25.65
C CYS A 171 2.24 10.45 24.59
N LEU A 172 2.81 10.78 23.43
CA LEU A 172 2.97 9.84 22.33
C LEU A 172 3.77 8.60 22.75
N GLU A 173 4.77 8.75 23.64
CA GLU A 173 5.53 7.63 24.19
C GLU A 173 4.71 6.62 24.98
N ASP A 174 3.57 7.06 25.53
CA ASP A 174 2.67 6.21 26.32
C ASP A 174 1.55 5.61 25.46
N ILE A 175 1.39 6.03 24.20
CA ILE A 175 0.34 5.49 23.31
C ILE A 175 0.64 4.02 22.98
N GLU A 176 -0.39 3.19 23.14
CA GLU A 176 -0.34 1.75 22.89
C GLU A 176 -1.35 1.33 21.83
N GLU A 177 -1.12 0.19 21.20
CA GLU A 177 -2.09 -0.44 20.29
C GLU A 177 -3.43 -0.63 21.02
N GLY A 178 -4.52 -0.30 20.31
CA GLY A 178 -5.87 -0.34 20.85
C GLY A 178 -6.33 0.92 21.58
N ASN A 179 -5.43 1.85 21.95
CA ASN A 179 -5.84 3.18 22.43
C ASN A 179 -6.68 3.89 21.37
N GLU A 180 -7.69 4.67 21.79
CA GLU A 180 -8.55 5.41 20.86
C GLU A 180 -8.12 6.88 20.80
N VAL A 181 -7.66 7.33 19.62
CA VAL A 181 -7.15 8.69 19.36
C VAL A 181 -8.09 9.49 18.47
N LEU A 182 -8.14 10.81 18.65
CA LEU A 182 -9.03 11.69 17.89
C LEU A 182 -8.53 11.87 16.44
N SER A 183 -9.39 11.59 15.46
CA SER A 183 -9.12 11.85 14.04
C SER A 183 -9.43 13.30 13.66
N HIS A 184 -8.90 13.74 12.50
CA HIS A 184 -9.26 15.03 11.89
C HIS A 184 -10.77 15.18 11.57
N THR A 185 -11.53 14.08 11.53
CA THR A 185 -12.98 14.09 11.33
C THR A 185 -13.77 14.16 12.65
N GLY A 186 -13.10 14.37 13.79
CA GLY A 186 -13.72 14.44 15.11
C GLY A 186 -14.17 13.09 15.67
N GLN A 187 -13.68 11.96 15.13
CA GLN A 187 -14.04 10.63 15.60
C GLN A 187 -12.85 9.95 16.28
N PHE A 188 -13.11 9.24 17.38
CA PHE A 188 -12.10 8.42 18.02
C PHE A 188 -11.87 7.13 17.22
N LYS A 189 -10.61 6.83 16.91
CA LYS A 189 -10.19 5.63 16.16
C LYS A 189 -9.10 4.88 16.92
N LYS A 190 -9.12 3.56 16.83
CA LYS A 190 -8.12 2.70 17.45
C LYS A 190 -6.76 2.85 16.78
N VAL A 191 -5.72 2.93 17.59
CA VAL A 191 -4.32 2.80 17.17
C VAL A 191 -4.06 1.36 16.80
N ASN A 192 -3.70 1.12 15.54
CA ASN A 192 -3.49 -0.23 15.02
C ASN A 192 -2.06 -0.74 15.21
N ALA A 193 -1.08 0.18 15.28
CA ALA A 193 0.34 -0.14 15.38
C ALA A 193 1.10 1.06 15.96
N ILE A 194 2.24 0.79 16.62
CA ILE A 194 3.18 1.81 17.09
C ILE A 194 4.47 1.74 16.27
N SER A 195 4.90 2.87 15.70
CA SER A 195 6.19 2.99 15.01
C SER A 195 7.19 3.72 15.91
N LYS A 196 8.32 3.06 16.25
CA LYS A 196 9.41 3.65 17.05
C LYS A 196 10.70 3.65 16.23
N ARG A 197 11.28 4.82 15.96
CA ARG A 197 12.48 4.95 15.11
C ARG A 197 13.33 6.17 15.48
N ASN A 198 14.59 6.15 15.07
CA ASN A 198 15.52 7.27 15.21
C ASN A 198 15.37 8.22 14.00
N ILE A 199 15.29 9.52 14.25
CA ILE A 199 15.14 10.56 13.23
C ILE A 199 16.37 11.47 13.28
N GLU A 200 16.92 11.83 12.12
CA GLU A 200 18.13 12.67 12.04
C GLU A 200 17.82 14.17 11.96
N LYS A 201 16.71 14.56 11.31
CA LYS A 201 16.33 15.95 11.07
C LYS A 201 14.95 16.27 11.60
N PHE A 202 14.89 17.22 12.52
CA PHE A 202 13.65 17.71 13.15
C PHE A 202 13.30 19.12 12.69
N ILE A 203 12.01 19.42 12.69
CA ILE A 203 11.45 20.76 12.61
C ILE A 203 10.60 21.01 13.84
N ARG A 204 10.55 22.29 14.26
CA ARG A 204 9.68 22.74 15.33
C ARG A 204 8.65 23.71 14.78
N LEU A 205 7.39 23.33 14.89
CA LEU A 205 6.24 24.12 14.48
C LEU A 205 5.71 24.89 15.68
N LYS A 206 5.70 26.22 15.58
CA LYS A 206 5.11 27.10 16.57
C LYS A 206 3.76 27.59 16.07
N VAL A 207 2.70 27.22 16.77
CA VAL A 207 1.33 27.63 16.42
C VAL A 207 0.99 28.89 17.21
N PHE A 208 0.59 29.95 16.49
CA PHE A 208 0.18 31.19 17.14
C PHE A 208 -1.09 30.96 17.97
N GLY A 209 -1.02 31.23 19.28
CA GLY A 209 -2.14 31.03 20.21
C GLY A 209 -2.14 29.67 20.91
N ASP A 210 -1.20 28.78 20.58
CA ASP A 210 -0.94 27.56 21.34
C ASP A 210 0.30 27.75 22.23
N TYR A 211 0.32 27.08 23.38
CA TYR A 211 1.44 27.08 24.31
C TYR A 211 2.42 25.92 24.06
N PHE A 212 2.02 24.93 23.27
CA PHE A 212 2.82 23.76 22.97
C PHE A 212 3.45 23.88 21.58
N ASP A 213 4.78 23.72 21.54
CA ASP A 213 5.51 23.56 20.29
C ASP A 213 5.34 22.11 19.80
N LEU A 214 5.10 21.93 18.50
CA LEU A 214 5.02 20.61 17.87
C LEU A 214 6.35 20.29 17.20
N GLU A 215 7.03 19.23 17.65
CA GLU A 215 8.32 18.81 17.10
C GLU A 215 8.18 17.50 16.29
N SER A 216 8.54 17.53 15.01
CA SER A 216 8.40 16.38 14.11
C SER A 216 9.63 16.21 13.23
N SER A 217 9.73 15.06 12.55
CA SER A 217 10.61 14.95 11.40
C SER A 217 10.30 16.02 10.35
N HIS A 218 11.32 16.54 9.67
CA HIS A 218 11.17 17.62 8.67
C HIS A 218 10.19 17.33 7.52
N GLU A 219 9.93 16.05 7.25
CA GLU A 219 9.07 15.59 6.14
C GLU A 219 7.71 15.06 6.65
N HIS A 220 7.40 15.24 7.94
CA HIS A 220 6.12 14.78 8.49
C HIS A 220 4.96 15.53 7.81
N PRO A 221 3.97 14.83 7.23
CA PRO A 221 2.85 15.49 6.59
C PRO A 221 1.95 16.15 7.64
N PHE A 222 1.52 17.38 7.36
CA PHE A 222 0.54 18.11 8.17
C PHE A 222 -0.66 18.49 7.30
N LEU A 223 -1.86 18.26 7.82
CA LEU A 223 -3.07 18.80 7.22
C LEU A 223 -3.12 20.30 7.51
N VAL A 224 -3.08 21.11 6.45
CA VAL A 224 -3.21 22.56 6.53
C VAL A 224 -4.47 22.98 5.79
N ALA A 225 -5.14 24.01 6.29
CA ALA A 225 -6.25 24.64 5.61
C ALA A 225 -5.99 26.14 5.50
N LYS A 226 -6.43 26.72 4.39
CA LYS A 226 -6.19 28.13 4.11
C LYS A 226 -7.14 28.99 4.94
N LYS A 227 -6.71 30.21 5.28
CA LYS A 227 -7.46 31.13 6.15
C LYS A 227 -8.89 31.39 5.67
N ASP A 228 -9.09 31.41 4.35
CA ASP A 228 -10.35 31.59 3.63
C ASP A 228 -11.31 30.38 3.73
N GLN A 229 -10.87 29.23 4.24
CA GLN A 229 -11.69 28.02 4.41
C GLN A 229 -12.32 27.89 5.80
N PHE A 230 -12.02 28.82 6.72
CA PHE A 230 -12.52 28.82 8.11
C PHE A 230 -13.38 30.06 8.44
N ALA A 231 -13.82 30.80 7.43
CA ALA A 231 -14.73 31.94 7.58
C ALA A 231 -16.20 31.52 7.51
#